data_AF-A0A9W8U842-F1
#
_entry.id   AF-A0A9W8U842-F1
#
_cell.length_a   1.000
_cell.length_b   1.000
_cell.length_c   1.000
_cell.angle_alpha   90.00
_cell.angle_beta   90.00
_cell.angle_gamma   90.00
#
_symmetry.space_group_name_H-M   'P 1'
#
loop_
_entity.id
_entity.type
_entity.pdbx_description
1 polymer ?
#
loop_
_entity_poly.entity_id
_entity_poly.type
_entity_poly.pdbx_seq_one_letter_code
_entity_poly.pdbx_strand_id
1 'polypeptide(L)'
;MASSNKSNRAASTARDFNNTLSSIPAFEAMRFTANYARIAQAELQNCVYQELMVAVKEAANLLPDTFDEWPAEAEEINTRMEEKLKDFDKLAGGFKKFVENARVAAKSQR
;
A
#
# COMPACT_ATOMS: atom_id res chain seq x y z
N MET A 1 36.70 -26.76 19.24
CA MET A 1 36.31 -25.52 18.53
C MET A 1 34.91 -25.71 17.98
N ALA A 2 33.88 -25.14 18.60
CA ALA A 2 32.52 -25.19 18.06
C ALA A 2 31.68 -24.05 18.62
N SER A 3 31.75 -22.87 18.03
CA SER A 3 30.65 -21.89 18.14
C SER A 3 30.86 -20.74 17.17
N SER A 4 30.29 -20.86 15.97
CA SER A 4 30.10 -19.73 15.04
C SER A 4 28.99 -19.97 14.01
N ASN A 5 28.55 -21.22 13.79
CA ASN A 5 27.55 -21.54 12.76
C ASN A 5 26.07 -21.29 13.10
N LYS A 6 25.70 -21.01 14.36
CA LYS A 6 24.28 -20.80 14.74
C LYS A 6 23.73 -19.43 14.28
N SER A 7 24.54 -18.38 14.38
CA SER A 7 24.16 -17.00 13.99
C SER A 7 23.91 -16.88 12.49
N ASN A 8 24.79 -17.48 11.67
CA ASN A 8 24.67 -17.44 10.21
C ASN A 8 23.46 -18.22 9.68
N ARG A 9 23.07 -19.33 10.32
CA ARG A 9 21.86 -20.08 9.93
C ARG A 9 20.59 -19.29 10.19
N ALA A 10 20.44 -18.67 11.37
CA ALA A 10 19.26 -17.87 11.69
C ALA A 10 19.10 -16.66 10.76
N ALA A 11 20.20 -15.97 10.45
CA ALA A 11 20.21 -14.87 9.48
C ALA A 11 19.87 -15.33 8.06
N SER A 12 20.34 -16.52 7.64
CA SER A 12 19.99 -17.13 6.36
C SER A 12 18.51 -17.48 6.30
N THR A 13 17.97 -18.16 7.32
CA THR A 13 16.56 -18.53 7.36
C THR A 13 15.63 -17.32 7.35
N ALA A 14 15.98 -16.24 8.07
CA ALA A 14 15.21 -15.01 8.04
C ALA A 14 15.23 -14.34 6.65
N ARG A 15 16.38 -14.35 5.97
CA ARG A 15 16.51 -13.83 4.60
C ARG A 15 15.69 -14.66 3.62
N ASP A 16 15.78 -15.99 3.69
CA ASP A 16 15.05 -16.90 2.81
C ASP A 16 13.53 -16.73 3.00
N PHE A 17 13.06 -16.67 4.25
CA PHE A 17 11.67 -16.37 4.58
C PHE A 17 11.21 -15.04 4.00
N ASN A 18 11.99 -13.96 4.18
CA ASN A 18 11.65 -12.65 3.64
C ASN A 18 11.62 -12.65 2.10
N ASN A 19 12.56 -13.34 1.45
CA ASN A 19 12.58 -13.50 0.00
C ASN A 19 11.35 -14.25 -0.50
N THR A 20 10.95 -15.33 0.19
CA THR A 20 9.71 -16.07 -0.12
C THR A 20 8.49 -15.17 0.03
N LEU A 21 8.37 -14.43 1.14
CA LEU A 21 7.23 -13.54 1.35
C LEU A 21 7.17 -12.43 0.29
N SER A 22 8.29 -11.80 -0.06
CA SER A 22 8.34 -10.77 -1.09
C SER A 22 8.04 -11.27 -2.50
N SER A 23 8.05 -12.59 -2.72
CA SER A 23 7.60 -13.20 -3.99
C SER A 23 6.07 -13.38 -4.07
N ILE A 24 5.35 -13.21 -2.95
CA ILE A 24 3.90 -13.39 -2.88
C ILE A 24 3.21 -12.04 -3.18
N PRO A 25 2.43 -11.91 -4.27
CA PRO A 25 1.81 -10.63 -4.66
C PRO A 25 0.92 -10.02 -3.57
N ALA A 26 0.14 -10.85 -2.87
CA ALA A 26 -0.72 -10.39 -1.78
C ALA A 26 0.08 -9.82 -0.59
N PHE A 27 1.25 -10.39 -0.30
CA PHE A 27 2.13 -9.87 0.76
C PHE A 27 2.73 -8.53 0.38
N GLU A 28 3.20 -8.37 -0.86
CA GLU A 28 3.71 -7.09 -1.37
C GLU A 28 2.63 -6.00 -1.38
N ALA A 29 1.40 -6.33 -1.75
CA ALA A 29 0.25 -5.44 -1.66
C ALA A 29 -0.01 -4.98 -0.22
N MET A 30 -0.08 -5.93 0.73
CA MET A 30 -0.27 -5.62 2.15
C MET A 30 0.86 -4.76 2.72
N ARG A 31 2.11 -5.09 2.39
CA ARG A 31 3.30 -4.35 2.84
C ARG A 31 3.28 -2.92 2.31
N PHE A 32 2.95 -2.73 1.03
CA PHE A 32 2.79 -1.41 0.45
C PHE A 32 1.71 -0.61 1.16
N THR A 33 0.50 -1.17 1.31
CA THR A 33 -0.62 -0.52 1.97
C THR A 33 -0.29 -0.11 3.42
N ALA A 34 0.30 -1.02 4.20
CA ALA A 34 0.70 -0.72 5.57
C ALA A 34 1.74 0.42 5.64
N ASN A 35 2.74 0.39 4.76
CA ASN A 35 3.77 1.43 4.73
C ASN A 35 3.20 2.78 4.28
N TYR A 36 2.35 2.80 3.25
CA TYR A 36 1.72 4.02 2.75
C TYR A 36 0.86 4.68 3.83
N ALA A 37 -0.01 3.91 4.50
CA ALA A 37 -0.85 4.40 5.59
C ALA A 37 -0.02 4.94 6.76
N ARG A 38 1.06 4.24 7.14
CA ARG A 38 1.97 4.67 8.22
C ARG A 38 2.66 5.99 7.88
N ILE A 39 3.15 6.14 6.65
CA ILE A 39 3.80 7.38 6.21
C ILE A 39 2.77 8.51 6.16
N ALA A 40 1.59 8.25 5.59
CA ALA A 40 0.51 9.23 5.54
C ALA A 40 0.12 9.72 6.94
N GLN A 41 -0.01 8.82 7.92
CA GLN A 41 -0.33 9.19 9.30
C GLN A 41 0.79 10.00 9.98
N ALA A 42 2.04 9.78 9.60
CA ALA A 42 3.19 10.47 10.19
C ALA A 42 3.46 11.85 9.57
N GLU A 43 3.25 11.98 8.25
CA GLU A 43 3.64 13.18 7.49
C GLU A 43 2.47 14.14 7.27
N LEU A 44 1.21 13.65 7.26
CA LEU A 44 0.04 14.47 6.99
C LEU A 44 -0.57 15.04 8.27
N GLN A 45 -1.10 16.26 8.16
CA GLN A 45 -2.01 16.79 9.18
C GLN A 45 -3.26 15.91 9.29
N ASN A 46 -3.86 15.83 10.48
CA ASN A 46 -4.99 14.94 10.75
C ASN A 46 -6.18 15.15 9.78
N CYS A 47 -6.50 16.39 9.40
CA CYS A 47 -7.53 16.69 8.42
C CYS A 47 -7.21 16.09 7.04
N VAL A 48 -5.98 16.25 6.56
CA VAL A 48 -5.53 15.73 5.25
C VAL A 48 -5.49 14.21 5.26
N TYR A 49 -5.08 13.60 6.38
CA TYR A 49 -5.14 12.14 6.55
C TYR A 49 -6.58 11.60 6.49
N GLN A 50 -7.53 12.27 7.15
CA GLN A 50 -8.94 11.87 7.07
C GLN A 50 -9.51 12.03 5.65
N GLU A 51 -9.20 13.13 4.98
CA GLU A 51 -9.56 13.33 3.57
C GLU A 51 -8.99 12.22 2.67
N LEU A 52 -7.73 11.82 2.89
CA LEU A 52 -7.11 10.70 2.19
C LEU A 52 -7.90 9.40 2.39
N MET A 53 -8.26 9.06 3.64
CA MET A 53 -9.02 7.83 3.93
C MET A 53 -10.42 7.84 3.29
N VAL A 54 -11.08 9.00 3.25
CA VAL A 54 -12.37 9.17 2.56
C VAL A 54 -12.20 8.97 1.06
N ALA A 55 -11.23 9.65 0.44
CA ALA A 55 -10.96 9.54 -0.99
C ALA A 55 -10.62 8.11 -1.42
N VAL A 56 -9.90 7.36 -0.58
CA VAL A 56 -9.58 5.95 -0.84
C VAL A 56 -10.83 5.09 -0.86
N LYS A 57 -11.74 5.30 0.10
CA LYS A 57 -13.00 4.57 0.15
C LYS A 57 -13.90 4.91 -1.04
N GLU A 58 -14.00 6.19 -1.39
CA GLU A 58 -14.77 6.65 -2.55
C GLU A 58 -14.24 6.04 -3.85
N ALA A 59 -12.94 6.17 -4.11
CA ALA A 59 -12.30 5.59 -5.29
C ALA A 59 -12.49 4.06 -5.34
N ALA A 60 -12.24 3.36 -4.23
CA ALA A 60 -12.38 1.90 -4.17
C ALA A 60 -13.81 1.40 -4.49
N ASN A 61 -14.84 2.18 -4.12
CA ASN A 61 -16.23 1.86 -4.42
C ASN A 61 -16.61 2.08 -5.90
N LEU A 62 -15.92 2.99 -6.58
CA LEU A 62 -16.12 3.26 -8.01
C LEU A 62 -15.46 2.19 -8.89
N LEU A 63 -14.43 1.51 -8.39
CA LEU A 63 -13.72 0.49 -9.16
C LEU A 63 -14.58 -0.78 -9.39
N PRO A 64 -14.84 -1.20 -10.65
CA PRO A 64 -15.56 -2.42 -10.97
C PRO A 64 -14.69 -3.66 -10.74
N ASP A 65 -15.27 -4.86 -10.63
CA ASP A 65 -14.53 -6.09 -10.27
C ASP A 65 -13.32 -6.36 -11.14
N THR A 66 -13.47 -6.11 -12.43
CA THR A 66 -12.42 -6.17 -13.45
C THR A 66 -12.47 -4.89 -14.27
N PHE A 67 -11.30 -4.28 -14.52
CA PHE A 67 -11.14 -3.14 -15.40
C PHE A 67 -9.72 -3.14 -15.97
N ASP A 68 -9.58 -2.65 -17.19
CA ASP A 68 -8.27 -2.40 -17.81
C ASP A 68 -7.75 -1.01 -17.40
N GLU A 69 -8.65 -0.04 -17.21
CA GLU A 69 -8.36 1.34 -16.84
C GLU A 69 -9.33 1.81 -15.74
N TRP A 70 -8.91 2.78 -14.93
CA TRP A 70 -9.78 3.35 -13.90
C TRP A 70 -10.97 4.10 -14.54
N PRO A 71 -12.18 3.99 -13.97
CA PRO A 71 -13.31 4.85 -14.35
C PRO A 71 -12.95 6.33 -14.17
N ALA A 72 -13.54 7.20 -15.00
CA ALA A 72 -13.25 8.63 -15.02
C ALA A 72 -13.44 9.29 -13.64
N GLU A 73 -14.50 8.90 -12.92
CA GLU A 73 -14.78 9.44 -11.58
C GLU A 73 -13.71 9.04 -10.56
N ALA A 74 -13.14 7.83 -10.69
CA ALA A 74 -12.03 7.40 -9.83
C ALA A 74 -10.72 8.12 -10.22
N GLU A 75 -10.50 8.38 -11.51
CA GLU A 75 -9.36 9.16 -12.02
C GLU A 75 -9.39 10.61 -11.55
N GLU A 76 -10.57 11.23 -11.47
CA GLU A 76 -10.73 12.58 -10.91
C GLU A 76 -10.32 12.62 -9.43
N ILE A 77 -10.75 11.63 -8.65
CA ILE A 77 -10.34 11.50 -7.24
C ILE A 77 -8.83 11.31 -7.13
N ASN A 78 -8.25 10.44 -7.98
CA ASN A 78 -6.81 10.23 -8.03
C ASN A 78 -6.08 11.55 -8.31
N THR A 79 -6.47 12.27 -9.36
CA THR A 79 -5.83 13.53 -9.76
C THR A 79 -5.87 14.56 -8.63
N ARG A 80 -7.04 14.70 -7.98
CA ARG A 80 -7.21 15.60 -6.83
C ARG A 80 -6.30 15.22 -5.65
N MET A 81 -6.16 13.92 -5.37
CA MET A 81 -5.33 13.45 -4.27
C MET A 81 -3.85 13.56 -4.59
N GLU A 82 -3.43 13.24 -5.81
CA GLU A 82 -2.05 13.40 -6.25
C GLU A 82 -1.60 14.87 -6.20
N GLU A 83 -2.47 15.81 -6.58
CA GLU A 83 -2.18 17.25 -6.44
C GLU A 83 -2.03 17.68 -4.97
N LYS A 84 -2.84 17.12 -4.06
CA LYS A 84 -2.72 17.37 -2.60
C LYS A 84 -1.46 16.74 -2.00
N LEU A 85 -1.02 15.61 -2.55
CA LEU A 85 0.09 14.82 -2.02
C LEU A 85 1.43 15.12 -2.70
N LYS A 86 1.45 15.98 -3.73
CA LYS A 86 2.63 16.25 -4.57
C LYS A 86 3.87 16.71 -3.80
N ASP A 87 3.68 17.39 -2.66
CA ASP A 87 4.78 17.89 -1.82
C ASP A 87 5.28 16.83 -0.82
N PHE A 88 4.66 15.66 -0.79
CA PHE A 88 5.03 14.53 0.05
C PHE A 88 5.67 13.43 -0.80
N ASP A 89 6.98 13.51 -1.02
CA ASP A 89 7.77 12.62 -1.91
C ASP A 89 7.46 11.12 -1.75
N LYS A 90 7.15 10.69 -0.53
CA LYS A 90 6.89 9.27 -0.21
C LYS A 90 5.44 8.83 -0.48
N LEU A 91 4.53 9.77 -0.76
CA LEU A 91 3.10 9.54 -0.99
C LEU A 91 2.69 9.86 -2.42
N ALA A 92 3.37 10.82 -3.06
CA ALA A 92 3.16 11.19 -4.45
C ALA A 92 3.35 10.00 -5.40
N GLY A 93 2.45 9.88 -6.38
CA GLY A 93 2.35 8.79 -7.35
C GLY A 93 1.87 7.46 -6.76
N GLY A 94 1.56 7.40 -5.46
CA GLY A 94 1.21 6.17 -4.76
C GLY A 94 -0.29 5.94 -4.56
N PHE A 95 -1.15 6.93 -4.85
CA PHE A 95 -2.56 6.87 -4.47
C PHE A 95 -3.30 5.73 -5.17
N LYS A 96 -3.17 5.60 -6.50
CA LYS A 96 -3.83 4.51 -7.25
C LYS A 96 -3.50 3.13 -6.69
N LYS A 97 -2.20 2.86 -6.53
CA LYS A 97 -1.71 1.59 -6.01
C LYS A 97 -2.23 1.33 -4.59
N PHE A 98 -2.36 2.39 -3.78
CA PHE A 98 -2.92 2.28 -2.44
C PHE A 98 -4.40 1.87 -2.47
N VAL A 99 -5.22 2.50 -3.33
CA VAL A 99 -6.63 2.17 -3.50
C VAL A 99 -6.83 0.74 -4.00
N GLU A 100 -6.09 0.34 -5.03
CA GLU A 100 -6.18 -1.02 -5.60
C GLU A 100 -5.86 -2.09 -4.56
N ASN A 101 -4.76 -1.92 -3.82
CA ASN A 101 -4.37 -2.86 -2.78
C ASN A 101 -5.37 -2.89 -1.61
N ALA A 102 -5.87 -1.72 -1.18
CA ALA A 102 -6.88 -1.63 -0.11
C ALA A 102 -8.20 -2.30 -0.52
N ARG A 103 -8.59 -2.19 -1.79
CA ARG A 103 -9.79 -2.82 -2.33
C ARG A 103 -9.71 -4.34 -2.32
N VAL A 104 -8.58 -4.91 -2.70
CA VAL A 104 -8.34 -6.37 -2.62
C VAL A 104 -8.51 -6.86 -1.17
N ALA A 105 -7.96 -6.12 -0.19
CA ALA A 105 -8.10 -6.46 1.21
C ALA A 105 -9.57 -6.41 1.70
N ALA A 106 -10.33 -5.39 1.31
CA ALA A 106 -11.75 -5.25 1.68
C ALA A 106 -12.65 -6.36 1.10
N LYS A 107 -12.35 -6.84 -0.11
CA LYS A 107 -13.08 -7.95 -0.74
C LYS A 107 -12.80 -9.30 -0.09
N SER A 108 -11.63 -9.46 0.52
CA SER A 108 -11.24 -10.72 1.18
C SER A 108 -11.96 -10.96 2.52
N GLN A 109 -12.78 -10.01 2.98
CA GLN A 109 -13.51 -10.06 4.26
C GLN A 109 -15.03 -10.27 4.11
N ARG A 110 -15.53 -10.46 2.89
CA ARG A 110 -16.93 -10.80 2.59
C ARG A 110 -17.05 -12.28 2.24
#